data_AF-A0A8J4RQH0-F1
#
_entry.id   AF-A0A8J4RQH0-F1
#
_cell.length_a   1.000
_cell.length_b   1.000
_cell.length_c   1.000
_cell.angle_alpha   90.00
_cell.angle_beta   90.00
_cell.angle_gamma   90.00
#
_symmetry.space_group_name_H-M   'P 1'
#
loop_
_entity.id
_entity.type
_entity.pdbx_description
1 polymer ?
#
loop_
_entity_poly.entity_id
_entity_poly.type
_entity_poly.pdbx_seq_one_letter_code
_entity_poly.pdbx_strand_id
1 'polypeptide(L)'
;MFQVNMEYGLDPVIAKAIMQAAQEVAEGKLNDHFPLVVWQTGSGTQSNMNANEVIANRAAEILGHKRGEKVVHPNDHVNRSQSSNDTFPTVMHIAAAMEINSRLIPNLKHLHTSLNSKSVEFKDIVKIGRTHTQDATPLTLGQEFSGYSTQVKYGIDRVFCTLPRIYQLAQGGTAVGTGLNTKKGFDVKIAAAVAEETNLPFVTAENKFEALAAHDAFVETSGALNTIAASLMYEIANDIRLLGRERSILLSVKLHGLCSGYGKPCGHHSKRFQRSLRTKCIQAIDCQWSSTCMFYCLIIVIILIGGAKCIHYSTSIGHDWEAALKLGVLTSEEFDTLVVPEKMIGPSD
;
A
#
# COMPACT_ATOMS: atom_id res chain seq x y z
N MET A 1 13.59 -5.46 -23.52
CA MET A 1 12.96 -5.58 -24.87
C MET A 1 13.97 -5.73 -26.01
N PHE A 2 14.92 -4.80 -26.17
CA PHE A 2 15.83 -4.74 -27.33
C PHE A 2 16.74 -5.97 -27.48
N GLN A 3 17.16 -6.57 -26.35
CA GLN A 3 17.92 -7.82 -26.32
C GLN A 3 17.22 -8.96 -27.08
N VAL A 4 15.92 -9.17 -26.83
CA VAL A 4 15.10 -10.17 -27.52
C VAL A 4 14.95 -9.84 -29.00
N ASN A 5 14.87 -8.56 -29.37
CA ASN A 5 14.82 -8.14 -30.78
C ASN A 5 16.12 -8.37 -31.56
N MET A 6 17.29 -8.50 -30.90
CA MET A 6 18.53 -8.91 -31.59
C MET A 6 18.38 -10.31 -32.21
N GLU A 7 17.72 -11.24 -31.51
CA GLU A 7 17.43 -12.58 -32.04
C GLU A 7 16.46 -12.56 -33.23
N TYR A 8 15.67 -11.49 -33.36
CA TYR A 8 14.72 -11.27 -34.46
C TYR A 8 15.24 -10.26 -35.51
N GLY A 9 16.57 -10.12 -35.63
CA GLY A 9 17.24 -9.38 -36.69
C GLY A 9 17.23 -7.85 -36.52
N LEU A 10 17.21 -7.35 -35.29
CA LEU A 10 17.63 -5.97 -35.01
C LEU A 10 19.16 -5.91 -35.02
N ASP A 11 19.72 -4.88 -35.64
CA ASP A 11 21.17 -4.69 -35.72
C ASP A 11 21.80 -4.61 -34.31
N PRO A 12 22.88 -5.38 -34.01
CA PRO A 12 23.46 -5.41 -32.66
C PRO A 12 24.11 -4.10 -32.19
N VAL A 13 24.58 -3.23 -33.11
CA VAL A 13 25.16 -1.92 -32.76
C VAL A 13 24.03 -0.97 -32.37
N ILE A 14 22.97 -0.93 -33.17
CA ILE A 14 21.75 -0.16 -32.86
C ILE A 14 21.12 -0.66 -31.56
N ALA A 15 20.97 -1.97 -31.38
CA ALA A 15 20.38 -2.55 -30.17
C ALA A 15 21.15 -2.18 -28.91
N LYS A 16 22.50 -2.22 -28.93
CA LYS A 16 23.34 -1.81 -27.79
C LYS A 16 23.19 -0.32 -27.46
N ALA A 17 23.17 0.56 -28.47
CA ALA A 17 22.96 1.99 -28.26
C ALA A 17 21.57 2.29 -27.67
N ILE A 18 20.53 1.60 -28.14
CA ILE A 18 19.17 1.68 -27.59
C ILE A 18 19.13 1.16 -26.14
N MET A 19 19.78 0.04 -25.83
CA MET A 19 19.86 -0.49 -24.46
C MET A 19 20.54 0.49 -23.50
N GLN A 20 21.65 1.11 -23.91
CA GLN A 20 22.32 2.14 -23.11
C GLN A 20 21.42 3.38 -22.89
N ALA A 21 20.75 3.86 -23.94
CA ALA A 21 19.81 4.97 -23.82
C ALA A 21 18.60 4.63 -22.92
N ALA A 22 18.06 3.42 -23.01
CA ALA A 22 16.97 2.95 -22.16
C ALA A 22 17.40 2.81 -20.69
N GLN A 23 18.65 2.38 -20.43
CA GLN A 23 19.23 2.34 -19.09
C GLN A 23 19.33 3.75 -18.48
N GLU A 24 19.74 4.77 -19.26
CA GLU A 24 19.75 6.16 -18.79
C GLU A 24 18.34 6.70 -18.47
N VAL A 25 17.30 6.25 -19.19
CA VAL A 25 15.89 6.54 -18.85
C VAL A 25 15.48 5.83 -17.56
N ALA A 26 15.80 4.54 -17.40
CA ALA A 26 15.46 3.76 -16.20
C ALA A 26 16.15 4.29 -14.92
N GLU A 27 17.35 4.84 -15.06
CA GLU A 27 18.09 5.52 -13.98
C GLU A 27 17.59 6.96 -13.70
N GLY A 28 16.61 7.44 -14.44
CA GLY A 28 16.00 8.77 -14.26
C GLY A 28 16.85 9.94 -14.74
N LYS A 29 17.93 9.71 -15.48
CA LYS A 29 18.83 10.77 -15.99
C LYS A 29 18.19 11.67 -17.04
N LEU A 30 17.08 11.22 -17.63
CA LEU A 30 16.40 11.87 -18.76
C LEU A 30 14.96 12.29 -18.44
N ASN A 31 14.60 12.37 -17.15
CA ASN A 31 13.23 12.70 -16.70
C ASN A 31 12.68 14.02 -17.27
N ASP A 32 13.55 15.03 -17.45
CA ASP A 32 13.18 16.34 -18.01
C ASP A 32 12.69 16.26 -19.48
N HIS A 33 12.88 15.13 -20.15
CA HIS A 33 12.42 14.88 -21.53
C HIS A 33 11.04 14.20 -21.63
N PHE A 34 10.34 14.04 -20.50
CA PHE A 34 8.98 13.47 -20.42
C PHE A 34 7.95 14.50 -19.92
N PRO A 35 7.58 15.51 -20.74
CA PRO A 35 6.69 16.61 -20.34
C PRO A 35 5.19 16.23 -20.35
N LEU A 36 4.84 15.00 -20.72
CA LEU A 36 3.46 14.58 -20.91
C LEU A 36 2.74 14.36 -19.57
N VAL A 37 1.48 14.78 -19.51
CA VAL A 37 0.60 14.62 -18.34
C VAL A 37 -0.18 13.30 -18.39
N VAL A 38 -0.71 12.87 -17.24
CA VAL A 38 -1.59 11.70 -17.12
C VAL A 38 -2.85 11.82 -17.99
N TRP A 39 -3.36 13.05 -18.17
CA TRP A 39 -4.56 13.36 -18.96
C TRP A 39 -4.25 13.39 -20.47
N GLN A 40 -3.90 12.22 -21.00
CA GLN A 40 -3.60 11.98 -22.42
C GLN A 40 -4.59 10.98 -23.04
N THR A 41 -4.26 10.42 -24.21
CA THR A 41 -5.02 9.28 -24.76
C THR A 41 -5.05 8.11 -23.77
N GLY A 42 -6.22 7.50 -23.56
CA GLY A 42 -6.40 6.42 -22.57
C GLY A 42 -5.57 5.15 -22.83
N SER A 43 -5.01 4.99 -24.02
CA SER A 43 -4.05 3.92 -24.37
C SER A 43 -2.61 4.20 -23.93
N GLY A 44 -2.31 5.40 -23.42
CA GLY A 44 -0.93 5.83 -23.11
C GLY A 44 0.01 5.95 -24.33
N THR A 45 -0.55 5.89 -25.55
CA THR A 45 0.22 5.93 -26.82
C THR A 45 1.16 7.13 -26.91
N GLN A 46 0.78 8.30 -26.37
CA GLN A 46 1.63 9.50 -26.40
C GLN A 46 2.89 9.30 -25.55
N SER A 47 2.76 8.76 -24.33
CA SER A 47 3.91 8.37 -23.50
C SER A 47 4.78 7.29 -24.14
N ASN A 48 4.19 6.29 -24.81
CA ASN A 48 4.95 5.30 -25.57
C ASN A 48 5.79 5.94 -26.69
N MET A 49 5.17 6.84 -27.49
CA MET A 49 5.87 7.55 -28.55
C MET A 49 6.96 8.48 -28.03
N ASN A 50 6.71 9.22 -26.93
CA ASN A 50 7.70 10.08 -26.29
C ASN A 50 8.89 9.27 -25.75
N ALA A 51 8.67 8.12 -25.11
CA ALA A 51 9.75 7.22 -24.72
C ALA A 51 10.57 6.72 -25.92
N ASN A 52 9.90 6.29 -26.99
CA ASN A 52 10.56 5.86 -28.22
C ASN A 52 11.41 6.98 -28.85
N GLU A 53 10.92 8.23 -28.86
CA GLU A 53 11.65 9.38 -29.39
C GLU A 53 12.84 9.80 -28.51
N VAL A 54 12.70 9.79 -27.18
CA VAL A 54 13.80 10.09 -26.25
C VAL A 54 14.90 9.04 -26.39
N ILE A 55 14.54 7.76 -26.35
CA ILE A 55 15.49 6.65 -26.48
C ILE A 55 16.16 6.65 -27.86
N ALA A 56 15.41 6.87 -28.95
CA ALA A 56 15.96 6.93 -30.30
C ALA A 56 16.94 8.09 -30.49
N ASN A 57 16.59 9.30 -30.06
CA ASN A 57 17.48 10.46 -30.16
C ASN A 57 18.73 10.27 -29.30
N ARG A 58 18.59 9.71 -28.09
CA ARG A 58 19.75 9.46 -27.21
C ARG A 58 20.65 8.35 -27.75
N ALA A 59 20.08 7.29 -28.32
CA ALA A 59 20.85 6.25 -28.99
C ALA A 59 21.60 6.80 -30.23
N ALA A 60 21.00 7.74 -30.98
CA ALA A 60 21.68 8.43 -32.07
C ALA A 60 22.89 9.26 -31.58
N GLU A 61 22.76 9.99 -30.46
CA GLU A 61 23.90 10.71 -29.84
C GLU A 61 25.03 9.77 -29.41
N ILE A 62 24.70 8.61 -28.82
CA ILE A 62 25.68 7.59 -28.41
C ILE A 62 26.46 7.06 -29.62
N LEU A 63 25.81 6.99 -30.79
CA LEU A 63 26.42 6.63 -32.07
C LEU A 63 27.13 7.79 -32.79
N GLY A 64 27.19 8.99 -32.19
CA GLY A 64 27.87 10.17 -32.75
C GLY A 64 27.04 10.98 -33.76
N HIS A 65 25.75 10.68 -33.91
CA HIS A 65 24.81 11.38 -34.79
C HIS A 65 24.07 12.51 -34.08
N LYS A 66 23.48 13.44 -34.84
CA LYS A 66 22.68 14.54 -34.26
C LYS A 66 21.25 14.10 -33.96
N ARG A 67 20.64 14.71 -32.94
CA ARG A 67 19.20 14.57 -32.67
C ARG A 67 18.39 14.90 -33.93
N GLY A 68 17.37 14.10 -34.21
CA GLY A 68 16.51 14.25 -35.38
C GLY A 68 17.02 13.61 -36.68
N GLU A 69 18.26 13.13 -36.77
CA GLU A 69 18.76 12.44 -37.98
C GLU A 69 18.15 11.03 -38.19
N LYS A 70 17.38 10.51 -37.21
CA LYS A 70 16.60 9.25 -37.27
C LYS A 70 17.37 7.98 -37.67
N VAL A 71 18.71 7.99 -37.56
CA VAL A 71 19.58 6.80 -37.72
C VAL A 71 19.10 5.63 -36.85
N VAL A 72 18.66 5.94 -35.64
CA VAL A 72 17.80 5.07 -34.85
C VAL A 72 16.34 5.52 -35.06
N HIS A 73 15.52 4.71 -35.71
CA HIS A 73 14.11 5.06 -35.94
C HIS A 73 13.25 4.76 -34.70
N PRO A 74 12.47 5.72 -34.17
CA PRO A 74 11.63 5.50 -32.99
C PRO A 74 10.65 4.33 -33.15
N ASN A 75 10.02 4.19 -34.32
CA ASN A 75 9.10 3.09 -34.56
C ASN A 75 9.83 1.78 -34.94
N ASP A 76 10.68 1.83 -35.95
CA ASP A 76 11.15 0.61 -36.65
C ASP A 76 12.29 -0.08 -35.89
N HIS A 77 12.97 0.63 -35.00
CA HIS A 77 14.03 0.10 -34.14
C HIS A 77 13.58 0.03 -32.66
N VAL A 78 13.06 1.12 -32.08
CA VAL A 78 12.71 1.14 -30.65
C VAL A 78 11.35 0.48 -30.39
N ASN A 79 10.29 0.85 -31.11
CA ASN A 79 8.96 0.22 -31.03
C ASN A 79 8.87 -1.12 -31.81
N ARG A 80 10.00 -1.72 -32.20
CA ARG A 80 10.03 -2.91 -33.06
C ARG A 80 9.36 -4.11 -32.37
N SER A 81 8.46 -4.77 -33.11
CA SER A 81 7.65 -5.92 -32.66
C SER A 81 6.72 -5.66 -31.46
N GLN A 82 6.39 -4.39 -31.23
CA GLN A 82 5.51 -3.90 -30.16
C GLN A 82 4.34 -3.08 -30.75
N SER A 83 3.32 -2.86 -29.95
CA SER A 83 2.27 -1.86 -30.19
C SER A 83 2.25 -0.87 -29.03
N SER A 84 1.66 0.31 -29.24
CA SER A 84 1.35 1.21 -28.14
C SER A 84 0.37 0.57 -27.14
N ASN A 85 -0.52 -0.28 -27.64
CA ASN A 85 -1.59 -0.90 -26.87
C ASN A 85 -1.09 -2.00 -25.92
N ASP A 86 -0.02 -2.74 -26.25
CA ASP A 86 0.54 -3.77 -25.36
C ASP A 86 1.77 -3.29 -24.56
N THR A 87 2.52 -2.31 -25.05
CA THR A 87 3.63 -1.72 -24.27
C THR A 87 3.14 -0.93 -23.05
N PHE A 88 2.11 -0.08 -23.16
CA PHE A 88 1.72 0.78 -22.03
C PHE A 88 1.17 -0.01 -20.82
N PRO A 89 0.23 -0.98 -20.97
CA PRO A 89 -0.20 -1.84 -19.87
C PRO A 89 0.97 -2.65 -19.27
N THR A 90 1.88 -3.14 -20.11
CA THR A 90 3.09 -3.85 -19.65
C THR A 90 3.93 -2.97 -18.72
N VAL A 91 4.18 -1.71 -19.09
CA VAL A 91 4.94 -0.76 -18.24
C VAL A 91 4.18 -0.43 -16.95
N MET A 92 2.85 -0.28 -17.00
CA MET A 92 2.03 -0.07 -15.80
C MET A 92 2.15 -1.24 -14.81
N HIS A 93 2.07 -2.48 -15.30
CA HIS A 93 2.20 -3.69 -14.47
C HIS A 93 3.59 -3.78 -13.83
N ILE A 94 4.65 -3.50 -14.61
CA ILE A 94 6.04 -3.48 -14.11
C ILE A 94 6.20 -2.43 -13.00
N ALA A 95 5.78 -1.19 -13.26
CA ALA A 95 5.89 -0.10 -12.29
C ALA A 95 5.13 -0.39 -11.00
N ALA A 96 3.90 -0.92 -11.08
CA ALA A 96 3.10 -1.29 -9.92
C ALA A 96 3.74 -2.41 -9.09
N ALA A 97 4.18 -3.50 -9.75
CA ALA A 97 4.89 -4.58 -9.07
C ALA A 97 6.17 -4.10 -8.38
N MET A 98 6.95 -3.23 -9.04
CA MET A 98 8.18 -2.66 -8.47
C MET A 98 7.90 -1.79 -7.25
N GLU A 99 6.95 -0.84 -7.32
CA GLU A 99 6.58 0.00 -6.16
C GLU A 99 6.00 -0.82 -5.00
N ILE A 100 5.19 -1.85 -5.29
CA ILE A 100 4.62 -2.74 -4.27
C ILE A 100 5.74 -3.51 -3.54
N ASN A 101 6.67 -4.12 -4.27
CA ASN A 101 7.72 -4.95 -3.69
C ASN A 101 8.87 -4.15 -3.05
N SER A 102 9.28 -3.03 -3.66
CA SER A 102 10.40 -2.21 -3.17
C SER A 102 10.02 -1.24 -2.05
N ARG A 103 8.77 -0.75 -2.02
CA ARG A 103 8.36 0.32 -1.10
C ARG A 103 7.15 -0.03 -0.25
N LEU A 104 6.05 -0.52 -0.81
CA LEU A 104 4.84 -0.77 -0.01
C LEU A 104 5.05 -1.89 1.02
N ILE A 105 5.40 -3.09 0.57
CA ILE A 105 5.53 -4.28 1.41
C ILE A 105 6.61 -4.09 2.49
N PRO A 106 7.83 -3.57 2.21
CA PRO A 106 8.83 -3.32 3.23
C PRO A 106 8.37 -2.32 4.30
N ASN A 107 7.69 -1.23 3.92
CA ASN A 107 7.17 -0.26 4.88
C ASN A 107 6.03 -0.83 5.74
N LEU A 108 5.14 -1.65 5.16
CA LEU A 108 4.12 -2.37 5.93
C LEU A 108 4.74 -3.39 6.90
N LYS A 109 5.78 -4.14 6.48
CA LYS A 109 6.54 -5.06 7.35
C LYS A 109 7.22 -4.31 8.50
N HIS A 110 7.80 -3.13 8.25
CA HIS A 110 8.39 -2.28 9.28
C HIS A 110 7.33 -1.78 10.28
N LEU A 111 6.15 -1.36 9.80
CA LEU A 111 5.03 -0.96 10.65
C LEU A 111 4.50 -2.12 11.50
N HIS A 112 4.26 -3.29 10.89
CA HIS A 112 3.87 -4.53 11.58
C HIS A 112 4.84 -4.86 12.72
N THR A 113 6.14 -4.84 12.43
CA THR A 113 7.20 -5.14 13.40
C THR A 113 7.20 -4.13 14.55
N SER A 114 7.06 -2.84 14.24
CA SER A 114 7.00 -1.77 15.25
C SER A 114 5.78 -1.90 16.17
N LEU A 115 4.61 -2.22 15.61
CA LEU A 115 3.38 -2.47 16.39
C LEU A 115 3.51 -3.75 17.23
N ASN A 116 4.10 -4.82 16.70
CA ASN A 116 4.32 -6.07 17.42
C ASN A 116 5.28 -5.87 18.60
N SER A 117 6.40 -5.17 18.42
CA SER A 117 7.33 -4.85 19.51
C SER A 117 6.65 -4.04 20.62
N LYS A 118 5.75 -3.10 20.27
CA LYS A 118 4.95 -2.38 21.26
C LYS A 118 3.87 -3.23 21.92
N SER A 119 3.28 -4.20 21.21
CA SER A 119 2.39 -5.20 21.83
C SER A 119 3.10 -6.00 22.91
N VAL A 120 4.34 -6.43 22.68
CA VAL A 120 5.17 -7.15 23.67
C VAL A 120 5.60 -6.24 24.82
N GLU A 121 6.01 -4.99 24.55
CA GLU A 121 6.39 -3.99 25.57
C GLU A 121 5.21 -3.63 26.51
N PHE A 122 3.99 -3.64 25.99
CA PHE A 122 2.78 -3.24 26.72
C PHE A 122 1.97 -4.42 27.26
N LYS A 123 2.50 -5.64 27.20
CA LYS A 123 1.80 -6.88 27.59
C LYS A 123 1.28 -6.87 29.04
N ASP A 124 2.00 -6.24 29.96
CA ASP A 124 1.68 -6.23 31.40
C ASP A 124 0.83 -5.00 31.81
N ILE A 125 0.55 -4.08 30.88
CA ILE A 125 -0.17 -2.83 31.17
C ILE A 125 -1.68 -3.07 31.03
N VAL A 126 -2.35 -3.39 32.14
CA VAL A 126 -3.81 -3.53 32.18
C VAL A 126 -4.50 -2.15 32.03
N LYS A 127 -5.57 -2.11 31.23
CA LYS A 127 -6.41 -0.93 30.98
C LYS A 127 -7.89 -1.32 30.94
N ILE A 128 -8.75 -0.33 31.18
CA ILE A 128 -10.20 -0.45 30.93
C ILE A 128 -10.44 -0.51 29.42
N GLY A 129 -11.10 -1.57 28.95
CA GLY A 129 -11.54 -1.72 27.57
C GLY A 129 -12.70 -0.78 27.24
N ARG A 130 -12.97 -0.57 25.94
CA ARG A 130 -14.12 0.23 25.52
C ARG A 130 -14.87 -0.38 24.34
N THR A 131 -16.18 -0.50 24.50
CA THR A 131 -17.11 -0.93 23.45
C THR A 131 -18.17 0.16 23.28
N HIS A 132 -18.47 0.57 22.04
CA HIS A 132 -19.33 1.74 21.76
C HIS A 132 -18.90 3.03 22.51
N THR A 133 -17.57 3.19 22.67
CA THR A 133 -16.89 4.23 23.49
C THR A 133 -17.28 4.29 24.97
N GLN A 134 -18.08 3.35 25.48
CA GLN A 134 -18.36 3.17 26.91
C GLN A 134 -17.29 2.28 27.54
N ASP A 135 -17.06 2.45 28.85
CA ASP A 135 -16.15 1.59 29.61
C ASP A 135 -16.67 0.15 29.67
N ALA A 136 -15.76 -0.82 29.53
CA ALA A 136 -16.03 -2.25 29.43
C ALA A 136 -15.03 -3.04 30.31
N THR A 137 -15.01 -4.37 30.16
CA THR A 137 -14.07 -5.24 30.90
C THR A 137 -12.60 -4.91 30.61
N PRO A 138 -11.67 -5.25 31.53
CA PRO A 138 -10.25 -4.99 31.31
C PRO A 138 -9.64 -5.76 30.13
N LEU A 139 -8.60 -5.19 29.55
CA LEU A 139 -7.63 -5.88 28.68
C LEU A 139 -6.25 -5.25 28.88
N THR A 140 -5.22 -5.90 28.39
CA THR A 140 -3.88 -5.31 28.34
C THR A 140 -3.73 -4.41 27.11
N LEU A 141 -2.93 -3.35 27.23
CA LEU A 141 -2.52 -2.52 26.10
C LEU A 141 -1.72 -3.33 25.06
N GLY A 142 -1.04 -4.40 25.50
CA GLY A 142 -0.42 -5.39 24.63
C GLY A 142 -1.42 -6.17 23.78
N GLN A 143 -2.53 -6.66 24.36
CA GLN A 143 -3.64 -7.28 23.62
C GLN A 143 -4.22 -6.32 22.57
N GLU A 144 -4.48 -5.06 22.93
CA GLU A 144 -4.95 -4.03 21.98
C GLU A 144 -3.99 -3.82 20.80
N PHE A 145 -2.69 -3.67 21.06
CA PHE A 145 -1.68 -3.51 20.00
C PHE A 145 -1.46 -4.79 19.16
N SER A 146 -1.76 -5.97 19.69
CA SER A 146 -1.73 -7.23 18.92
C SER A 146 -2.79 -7.26 17.82
N GLY A 147 -3.95 -6.64 18.06
CA GLY A 147 -5.00 -6.43 17.06
C GLY A 147 -4.50 -5.56 15.89
N TYR A 148 -3.88 -4.42 16.20
CA TYR A 148 -3.29 -3.53 15.19
C TYR A 148 -2.19 -4.23 14.37
N SER A 149 -1.30 -4.98 15.03
CA SER A 149 -0.26 -5.74 14.32
C SER A 149 -0.86 -6.80 13.38
N THR A 150 -1.86 -7.55 13.86
CA THR A 150 -2.58 -8.56 13.06
C THR A 150 -3.31 -7.95 11.86
N GLN A 151 -3.93 -6.78 12.01
CA GLN A 151 -4.54 -6.05 10.89
C GLN A 151 -3.51 -5.70 9.80
N VAL A 152 -2.31 -5.22 10.18
CA VAL A 152 -1.24 -4.92 9.21
C VAL A 152 -0.69 -6.19 8.57
N LYS A 153 -0.54 -7.29 9.32
CA LYS A 153 -0.16 -8.62 8.79
C LYS A 153 -1.12 -9.07 7.69
N TYR A 154 -2.42 -9.13 7.98
CA TYR A 154 -3.43 -9.49 6.97
C TYR A 154 -3.56 -8.45 5.85
N GLY A 155 -3.13 -7.21 6.06
CA GLY A 155 -2.97 -6.21 5.00
C GLY A 155 -1.89 -6.61 4.00
N ILE A 156 -0.71 -7.03 4.49
CA ILE A 156 0.41 -7.53 3.69
C ILE A 156 -0.03 -8.80 2.92
N ASP A 157 -0.68 -9.75 3.60
CA ASP A 157 -1.13 -11.01 2.99
C ASP A 157 -2.11 -10.75 1.82
N ARG A 158 -3.06 -9.80 1.98
CA ARG A 158 -3.98 -9.41 0.90
C ARG A 158 -3.26 -8.86 -0.34
N VAL A 159 -2.21 -8.05 -0.16
CA VAL A 159 -1.41 -7.53 -1.29
C VAL A 159 -0.64 -8.65 -1.98
N PHE A 160 -0.10 -9.62 -1.23
CA PHE A 160 0.53 -10.80 -1.84
C PHE A 160 -0.44 -11.64 -2.68
N CYS A 161 -1.73 -11.70 -2.32
CA CYS A 161 -2.74 -12.40 -3.12
C CYS A 161 -2.97 -11.76 -4.51
N THR A 162 -2.87 -10.44 -4.66
CA THR A 162 -3.15 -9.77 -5.95
C THR A 162 -1.94 -9.81 -6.89
N LEU A 163 -0.71 -9.84 -6.34
CA LEU A 163 0.55 -9.79 -7.10
C LEU A 163 0.66 -10.76 -8.29
N PRO A 164 0.22 -12.04 -8.23
CA PRO A 164 0.31 -12.95 -9.38
C PRO A 164 -0.50 -12.54 -10.61
N ARG A 165 -1.51 -11.66 -10.47
CA ARG A 165 -2.19 -11.05 -11.62
C ARG A 165 -1.44 -9.82 -12.13
N ILE A 166 -0.87 -9.01 -11.24
CA ILE A 166 0.00 -7.89 -11.61
C ILE A 166 1.27 -8.38 -12.35
N TYR A 167 1.79 -9.57 -12.03
CA TYR A 167 2.93 -10.15 -12.75
C TYR A 167 2.63 -10.63 -14.18
N GLN A 168 1.37 -10.65 -14.62
CA GLN A 168 1.01 -10.99 -16.00
C GLN A 168 1.18 -9.78 -16.93
N LEU A 169 1.98 -9.93 -17.98
CA LEU A 169 2.31 -8.87 -18.93
C LEU A 169 1.54 -9.02 -20.26
N ALA A 170 0.97 -7.90 -20.73
CA ALA A 170 0.22 -7.83 -22.00
C ALA A 170 1.11 -7.92 -23.26
N GLN A 171 2.43 -7.73 -23.12
CA GLN A 171 3.35 -7.61 -24.26
C GLN A 171 3.28 -8.81 -25.21
N GLY A 172 3.22 -8.50 -26.51
CA GLY A 172 3.02 -9.47 -27.58
C GLY A 172 1.55 -9.69 -27.97
N GLY A 173 0.58 -9.09 -27.28
CA GLY A 173 -0.81 -8.99 -27.75
C GLY A 173 -1.00 -8.04 -28.94
N THR A 174 -0.04 -7.14 -29.15
CA THR A 174 -0.03 -6.05 -30.13
C THR A 174 -1.29 -5.20 -30.11
N ALA A 175 -1.94 -4.94 -31.25
CA ALA A 175 -2.99 -3.93 -31.35
C ALA A 175 -4.30 -4.33 -30.65
N VAL A 176 -4.66 -5.62 -30.67
CA VAL A 176 -5.99 -6.15 -30.28
C VAL A 176 -5.96 -7.52 -29.61
N GLY A 177 -4.79 -7.99 -29.16
CA GLY A 177 -4.61 -9.28 -28.45
C GLY A 177 -4.22 -10.46 -29.34
N THR A 178 -4.25 -10.32 -30.67
CA THR A 178 -3.95 -11.41 -31.61
C THR A 178 -2.47 -11.68 -31.85
N GLY A 179 -1.58 -10.77 -31.42
CA GLY A 179 -0.15 -10.86 -31.73
C GLY A 179 0.19 -10.62 -33.21
N LEU A 180 -0.73 -10.04 -33.99
CA LEU A 180 -0.45 -9.64 -35.37
C LEU A 180 0.74 -8.67 -35.41
N ASN A 181 1.66 -8.87 -36.34
CA ASN A 181 2.91 -8.12 -36.53
C ASN A 181 3.99 -8.26 -35.45
N THR A 182 3.84 -9.13 -34.43
CA THR A 182 4.96 -9.56 -33.57
C THR A 182 5.56 -10.90 -34.03
N LYS A 183 6.54 -11.43 -33.30
CA LYS A 183 7.23 -12.70 -33.60
C LYS A 183 6.79 -13.79 -32.62
N LYS A 184 6.69 -15.05 -33.09
CA LYS A 184 6.36 -16.18 -32.22
C LYS A 184 7.40 -16.34 -31.11
N GLY A 185 6.94 -16.44 -29.86
CA GLY A 185 7.78 -16.53 -28.66
C GLY A 185 8.39 -15.21 -28.19
N PHE A 186 8.08 -14.07 -28.83
CA PHE A 186 8.53 -12.75 -28.37
C PHE A 186 7.96 -12.43 -26.98
N ASP A 187 6.67 -12.66 -26.79
CA ASP A 187 5.91 -12.46 -25.55
C ASP A 187 6.52 -13.18 -24.34
N VAL A 188 6.81 -14.48 -24.46
CA VAL A 188 7.44 -15.28 -23.40
C VAL A 188 8.87 -14.81 -23.11
N LYS A 189 9.66 -14.52 -24.15
CA LYS A 189 11.05 -14.04 -23.99
C LYS A 189 11.12 -12.66 -23.34
N ILE A 190 10.18 -11.76 -23.66
CA ILE A 190 10.12 -10.44 -23.01
C ILE A 190 9.78 -10.61 -21.53
N ALA A 191 8.78 -11.42 -21.19
CA ALA A 191 8.42 -11.64 -19.78
C ALA A 191 9.59 -12.23 -18.98
N ALA A 192 10.32 -13.21 -19.54
CA ALA A 192 11.51 -13.79 -18.93
C ALA A 192 12.64 -12.76 -18.74
N ALA A 193 12.93 -11.93 -19.75
CA ALA A 193 13.95 -10.89 -19.65
C ALA A 193 13.60 -9.81 -18.60
N VAL A 194 12.33 -9.40 -18.53
CA VAL A 194 11.85 -8.48 -17.49
C VAL A 194 11.92 -9.11 -16.10
N ALA A 195 11.62 -10.40 -15.98
CA ALA A 195 11.74 -11.14 -14.73
C ALA A 195 13.19 -11.22 -14.22
N GLU A 196 14.14 -11.47 -15.11
CA GLU A 196 15.58 -11.47 -14.83
C GLU A 196 16.08 -10.08 -14.40
N GLU A 197 15.73 -9.03 -15.16
CA GLU A 197 16.17 -7.65 -14.90
C GLU A 197 15.61 -7.10 -13.57
N THR A 198 14.38 -7.45 -13.21
CA THR A 198 13.70 -6.95 -12.00
C THR A 198 13.82 -7.87 -10.78
N ASN A 199 14.27 -9.12 -10.95
CA ASN A 199 14.19 -10.19 -9.95
C ASN A 199 12.76 -10.44 -9.40
N LEU A 200 11.73 -10.22 -10.23
CA LEU A 200 10.33 -10.47 -9.91
C LEU A 200 9.74 -11.50 -10.88
N PRO A 201 8.77 -12.34 -10.46
CA PRO A 201 8.30 -13.48 -11.26
C PRO A 201 7.28 -13.05 -12.35
N PHE A 202 7.68 -12.13 -13.23
CA PHE A 202 6.87 -11.71 -14.38
C PHE A 202 6.68 -12.86 -15.38
N VAL A 203 5.46 -12.98 -15.88
CA VAL A 203 5.05 -13.97 -16.87
C VAL A 203 4.24 -13.30 -17.98
N THR A 204 4.14 -13.94 -19.14
CA THR A 204 3.25 -13.44 -20.18
C THR A 204 1.80 -13.74 -19.78
N ALA A 205 0.87 -12.81 -20.02
CA ALA A 205 -0.53 -13.01 -19.65
C ALA A 205 -1.16 -14.19 -20.41
N GLU A 206 -1.93 -15.02 -19.72
CA GLU A 206 -2.56 -16.23 -20.29
C GLU A 206 -3.52 -15.88 -21.44
N ASN A 207 -4.23 -14.75 -21.32
CA ASN A 207 -5.15 -14.24 -22.33
C ASN A 207 -4.84 -12.77 -22.65
N LYS A 208 -4.34 -12.51 -23.86
CA LYS A 208 -4.01 -11.15 -24.32
C LYS A 208 -5.22 -10.27 -24.64
N PHE A 209 -6.41 -10.84 -24.80
CA PHE A 209 -7.64 -10.07 -24.98
C PHE A 209 -8.12 -9.48 -23.65
N GLU A 210 -8.05 -10.26 -22.57
CA GLU A 210 -8.35 -9.77 -21.21
C GLU A 210 -7.35 -8.69 -20.79
N ALA A 211 -6.05 -8.97 -20.86
CA ALA A 211 -4.99 -8.04 -20.44
C ALA A 211 -4.89 -6.72 -21.24
N LEU A 212 -5.61 -6.60 -22.37
CA LEU A 212 -5.71 -5.38 -23.18
C LEU A 212 -7.09 -4.69 -23.08
N ALA A 213 -8.17 -5.44 -22.89
CA ALA A 213 -9.52 -4.89 -22.80
C ALA A 213 -9.90 -4.49 -21.37
N ALA A 214 -9.28 -5.10 -20.36
CA ALA A 214 -9.56 -4.91 -18.95
C ALA A 214 -8.27 -4.69 -18.13
N HIS A 215 -8.44 -4.09 -16.95
CA HIS A 215 -7.35 -3.76 -16.02
C HIS A 215 -7.71 -4.24 -14.60
N ASP A 216 -8.38 -5.38 -14.51
CA ASP A 216 -9.01 -5.91 -13.30
C ASP A 216 -7.97 -6.19 -12.20
N ALA A 217 -6.75 -6.59 -12.57
CA ALA A 217 -5.62 -6.74 -11.65
C ALA A 217 -5.31 -5.45 -10.86
N PHE A 218 -5.47 -4.26 -11.46
CA PHE A 218 -5.33 -2.98 -10.77
C PHE A 218 -6.52 -2.67 -9.87
N VAL A 219 -7.74 -3.02 -10.29
CA VAL A 219 -8.96 -2.83 -9.49
C VAL A 219 -8.91 -3.70 -8.23
N GLU A 220 -8.51 -4.97 -8.35
CA GLU A 220 -8.30 -5.90 -7.25
C GLU A 220 -7.21 -5.40 -6.29
N THR A 221 -6.03 -5.05 -6.84
CA THR A 221 -4.89 -4.54 -6.05
C THR A 221 -5.26 -3.27 -5.31
N SER A 222 -5.93 -2.32 -5.97
CA SER A 222 -6.34 -1.07 -5.35
C SER A 222 -7.48 -1.28 -4.34
N GLY A 223 -8.33 -2.30 -4.50
CA GLY A 223 -9.27 -2.78 -3.47
C GLY A 223 -8.58 -3.35 -2.22
N ALA A 224 -7.47 -4.08 -2.39
CA ALA A 224 -6.62 -4.52 -1.27
C ALA A 224 -5.96 -3.33 -0.56
N LEU A 225 -5.45 -2.33 -1.31
CA LEU A 225 -4.93 -1.08 -0.75
C LEU A 225 -5.99 -0.29 0.01
N ASN A 226 -7.23 -0.24 -0.49
CA ASN A 226 -8.36 0.39 0.16
C ASN A 226 -8.69 -0.29 1.51
N THR A 227 -8.62 -1.62 1.58
CA THR A 227 -8.78 -2.39 2.82
C THR A 227 -7.70 -2.05 3.84
N ILE A 228 -6.43 -1.96 3.40
CA ILE A 228 -5.32 -1.51 4.25
C ILE A 228 -5.53 -0.07 4.73
N ALA A 229 -5.91 0.84 3.83
CA ALA A 229 -6.17 2.25 4.16
C ALA A 229 -7.28 2.39 5.21
N ALA A 230 -8.35 1.60 5.09
CA ALA A 230 -9.41 1.55 6.10
C ALA A 230 -8.89 1.07 7.45
N SER A 231 -8.13 -0.03 7.52
CA SER A 231 -7.56 -0.55 8.78
C SER A 231 -6.59 0.44 9.43
N LEU A 232 -5.66 1.02 8.67
CA LEU A 232 -4.70 2.00 9.16
C LEU A 232 -5.38 3.28 9.67
N MET A 233 -6.42 3.75 8.98
CA MET A 233 -7.04 5.04 9.24
C MET A 233 -8.17 5.02 10.27
N TYR A 234 -9.09 4.06 10.16
CA TYR A 234 -10.28 4.02 10.99
C TYR A 234 -9.97 3.48 12.39
N GLU A 235 -9.18 2.41 12.46
CA GLU A 235 -8.76 1.77 13.71
C GLU A 235 -7.47 2.44 14.23
N ILE A 236 -6.32 1.98 13.73
CA ILE A 236 -4.99 2.20 14.32
C ILE A 236 -4.69 3.69 14.52
N ALA A 237 -4.87 4.53 13.49
CA ALA A 237 -4.56 5.95 13.57
C ALA A 237 -5.55 6.76 14.43
N ASN A 238 -6.83 6.34 14.53
CA ASN A 238 -7.79 7.05 15.38
C ASN A 238 -7.68 6.63 16.84
N ASP A 239 -7.46 5.35 17.12
CA ASP A 239 -7.32 4.86 18.49
C ASP A 239 -6.09 5.43 19.16
N ILE A 240 -4.90 5.34 18.52
CA ILE A 240 -3.68 5.95 19.05
C ILE A 240 -3.86 7.49 19.21
N ARG A 241 -4.70 8.13 18.39
CA ARG A 241 -5.04 9.56 18.52
C ARG A 241 -6.00 9.85 19.67
N LEU A 242 -6.93 8.94 20.00
CA LEU A 242 -7.88 9.07 21.10
C LEU A 242 -7.19 8.76 22.44
N LEU A 243 -6.40 7.70 22.50
CA LEU A 243 -5.53 7.35 23.63
C LEU A 243 -4.53 8.47 23.94
N GLY A 244 -3.92 9.08 22.91
CA GLY A 244 -2.94 10.16 23.08
C GLY A 244 -3.47 11.56 23.44
N ARG A 245 -4.71 11.69 23.95
CA ARG A 245 -5.27 13.00 24.35
C ARG A 245 -4.98 13.33 25.81
N GLU A 246 -3.99 14.20 26.02
CA GLU A 246 -3.42 14.71 27.30
C GLU A 246 -4.39 15.27 28.39
N ARG A 247 -5.71 15.17 28.23
CA ARG A 247 -6.72 15.55 29.25
C ARG A 247 -7.91 14.60 29.38
N SER A 248 -7.88 13.45 28.71
CA SER A 248 -8.88 12.40 28.91
C SER A 248 -8.35 11.38 29.92
N ILE A 249 -9.23 10.76 30.69
CA ILE A 249 -8.93 9.76 31.75
C ILE A 249 -8.49 8.40 31.14
N LEU A 250 -8.04 8.41 29.88
CA LEU A 250 -7.49 7.28 29.16
C LEU A 250 -5.96 7.30 29.30
N LEU A 251 -5.39 6.13 29.61
CA LEU A 251 -3.96 5.84 29.83
C LEU A 251 -2.94 6.84 29.24
N SER A 252 -1.99 7.23 30.08
CA SER A 252 -0.89 8.17 29.81
C SER A 252 0.21 7.63 28.89
N VAL A 253 -0.14 7.15 27.69
CA VAL A 253 0.81 6.78 26.63
C VAL A 253 1.48 8.05 26.07
N LYS A 254 2.56 8.50 26.72
CA LYS A 254 3.42 9.56 26.19
C LYS A 254 4.21 9.04 24.97
N LEU A 255 3.70 9.36 23.78
CA LEU A 255 4.38 9.14 22.49
C LEU A 255 5.67 9.98 22.39
N HIS A 256 6.77 9.48 22.95
CA HIS A 256 8.12 10.00 22.72
C HIS A 256 8.73 9.36 21.47
N GLY A 257 9.38 10.16 20.60
CA GLY A 257 10.09 9.60 19.43
C GLY A 257 10.20 10.47 18.16
N LEU A 258 9.86 11.77 18.19
CA LEU A 258 10.01 12.68 17.02
C LEU A 258 10.68 14.02 17.37
N CYS A 259 11.45 14.07 18.47
CA CYS A 259 12.07 15.30 18.96
C CYS A 259 13.56 15.39 18.62
N SER A 260 13.86 15.96 17.45
CA SER A 260 15.06 16.76 17.26
C SER A 260 14.67 18.03 16.51
N GLY A 261 14.79 19.19 17.17
CA GLY A 261 14.43 20.50 16.60
C GLY A 261 13.15 21.12 17.17
N TYR A 262 13.34 22.26 17.85
CA TYR A 262 12.35 23.26 18.27
C TYR A 262 11.38 22.90 19.41
N GLY A 263 11.49 23.66 20.51
CA GLY A 263 10.71 23.50 21.74
C GLY A 263 9.22 23.84 21.60
N LYS A 264 8.43 22.85 21.17
CA LYS A 264 6.96 22.82 21.31
C LYS A 264 6.56 21.53 22.03
N PRO A 265 5.45 21.52 22.81
CA PRO A 265 5.06 20.35 23.61
C PRO A 265 4.84 19.11 22.74
N CYS A 266 5.40 17.97 23.19
CA CYS A 266 5.51 16.73 22.40
C CYS A 266 4.18 16.24 21.81
N GLY A 267 3.06 16.45 22.51
CA GLY A 267 1.71 16.10 22.06
C GLY A 267 1.22 16.82 20.80
N HIS A 268 1.96 17.78 20.23
CA HIS A 268 1.59 18.45 18.97
C HIS A 268 2.11 17.73 17.71
N HIS A 269 3.23 17.00 17.78
CA HIS A 269 3.89 16.41 16.61
C HIS A 269 3.32 15.04 16.23
N SER A 270 2.95 14.18 17.18
CA SER A 270 2.28 12.89 16.87
C SER A 270 0.95 13.09 16.14
N LYS A 271 0.19 14.12 16.54
CA LYS A 271 -1.06 14.55 15.89
C LYS A 271 -0.85 14.97 14.43
N ARG A 272 0.34 15.47 14.06
CA ARG A 272 0.68 15.84 12.67
C ARG A 272 0.92 14.59 11.81
N PHE A 273 1.63 13.59 12.33
CA PHE A 273 1.81 12.29 11.67
C PHE A 273 0.47 11.57 11.46
N GLN A 274 -0.35 11.45 12.52
CA GLN A 274 -1.68 10.81 12.45
C GLN A 274 -2.63 11.52 11.47
N ARG A 275 -2.61 12.87 11.43
CA ARG A 275 -3.36 13.64 10.42
C ARG A 275 -2.86 13.37 9.00
N SER A 276 -1.54 13.34 8.78
CA SER A 276 -0.96 13.05 7.47
C SER A 276 -1.29 11.63 7.00
N LEU A 277 -1.24 10.63 7.89
CA LEU A 277 -1.64 9.26 7.60
C LEU A 277 -3.12 9.19 7.22
N ARG A 278 -4.01 9.82 8.00
CA ARG A 278 -5.44 9.92 7.68
C ARG A 278 -5.68 10.59 6.32
N THR A 279 -5.02 11.70 6.01
CA THR A 279 -5.14 12.36 4.70
C THR A 279 -4.68 11.46 3.56
N LYS A 280 -3.56 10.74 3.72
CA LYS A 280 -3.05 9.78 2.73
C LYS A 280 -3.99 8.57 2.55
N CYS A 281 -4.61 8.09 3.61
CA CYS A 281 -5.60 7.01 3.54
C CYS A 281 -6.90 7.48 2.88
N ILE A 282 -7.38 8.70 3.17
CA ILE A 282 -8.50 9.32 2.42
C ILE A 282 -8.14 9.41 0.94
N GLN A 283 -6.95 9.92 0.59
CA GLN A 283 -6.48 9.97 -0.79
C GLN A 283 -6.40 8.58 -1.44
N ALA A 284 -5.99 7.54 -0.73
CA ALA A 284 -5.97 6.16 -1.25
C ALA A 284 -7.39 5.61 -1.48
N ILE A 285 -8.34 5.91 -0.58
CA ILE A 285 -9.76 5.57 -0.73
C ILE A 285 -10.36 6.34 -1.92
N ASP A 286 -10.08 7.64 -2.06
CA ASP A 286 -10.54 8.49 -3.16
C ASP A 286 -9.88 8.13 -4.50
N CYS A 287 -8.64 7.62 -4.49
CA CYS A 287 -8.01 7.00 -5.65
C CYS A 287 -8.70 5.68 -6.01
N GLN A 288 -9.06 4.83 -5.04
CA GLN A 288 -9.91 3.67 -5.31
C GLN A 288 -11.24 4.10 -5.91
N TRP A 289 -11.91 5.13 -5.36
CA TRP A 289 -13.11 5.70 -6.00
C TRP A 289 -12.81 6.26 -7.39
N SER A 290 -11.63 6.82 -7.68
CA SER A 290 -11.31 7.26 -9.04
C SER A 290 -11.12 6.08 -10.01
N SER A 291 -10.47 5.00 -9.57
CA SER A 291 -10.33 3.75 -10.32
C SER A 291 -11.65 2.96 -10.43
N THR A 292 -12.55 3.08 -9.45
CA THR A 292 -13.82 2.33 -9.34
C THR A 292 -15.03 3.15 -9.78
N CYS A 293 -14.96 4.47 -9.93
CA CYS A 293 -16.04 5.31 -10.47
C CYS A 293 -16.12 5.26 -12.00
N MET A 294 -15.21 4.55 -12.68
CA MET A 294 -15.54 3.96 -13.98
C MET A 294 -16.58 2.82 -13.86
N PHE A 295 -16.87 2.31 -12.65
CA PHE A 295 -17.58 1.05 -12.37
C PHE A 295 -18.47 1.03 -11.07
N TYR A 296 -19.07 2.17 -10.66
CA TYR A 296 -20.20 2.29 -9.70
C TYR A 296 -20.00 2.18 -8.15
N CYS A 297 -21.06 2.59 -7.40
CA CYS A 297 -21.08 2.91 -5.95
C CYS A 297 -22.20 2.21 -5.13
N LEU A 298 -22.05 2.10 -3.77
CA LEU A 298 -23.05 2.18 -2.63
C LEU A 298 -22.60 1.34 -1.36
N ILE A 299 -22.58 1.78 -0.08
CA ILE A 299 -23.63 1.99 1.01
C ILE A 299 -23.97 0.73 1.89
N ILE A 300 -24.26 0.72 3.23
CA ILE A 300 -23.94 1.56 4.45
C ILE A 300 -24.48 0.92 5.81
N VAL A 301 -23.96 1.31 7.02
CA VAL A 301 -24.56 1.23 8.42
C VAL A 301 -24.77 -0.17 9.10
N ILE A 302 -24.36 -0.54 10.35
CA ILE A 302 -24.50 -0.13 11.81
C ILE A 302 -25.78 -0.64 12.56
N ILE A 303 -25.67 -1.16 13.81
CA ILE A 303 -26.52 -0.95 15.05
C ILE A 303 -26.19 -2.00 16.19
N LEU A 304 -25.74 -1.63 17.42
CA LEU A 304 -26.41 -1.50 18.79
C LEU A 304 -26.97 -2.82 19.43
N ILE A 305 -27.14 -3.09 20.75
CA ILE A 305 -26.81 -2.51 22.10
C ILE A 305 -27.10 -3.60 23.18
N GLY A 306 -26.55 -3.52 24.42
CA GLY A 306 -27.38 -3.86 25.63
C GLY A 306 -26.76 -4.53 26.89
N GLY A 307 -26.93 -3.88 28.06
CA GLY A 307 -27.02 -4.51 29.40
C GLY A 307 -25.94 -4.12 30.45
N ALA A 308 -26.12 -4.28 31.77
CA ALA A 308 -27.20 -3.81 32.67
C ALA A 308 -26.75 -3.79 34.16
N LYS A 309 -27.27 -2.83 34.94
CA LYS A 309 -27.50 -2.87 36.42
C LYS A 309 -26.42 -3.47 37.38
N CYS A 310 -25.32 -2.75 37.59
CA CYS A 310 -24.68 -2.61 38.93
C CYS A 310 -24.25 -1.16 39.27
N ILE A 311 -24.28 -0.25 38.29
CA ILE A 311 -23.63 1.09 38.33
C ILE A 311 -24.45 2.15 39.08
N HIS A 312 -25.73 1.88 39.38
CA HIS A 312 -26.70 2.94 39.71
C HIS A 312 -26.54 3.56 41.11
N TYR A 313 -25.72 2.97 41.99
CA TYR A 313 -25.45 3.47 43.34
C TYR A 313 -24.07 4.16 43.47
N SER A 314 -23.11 3.86 42.58
CA SER A 314 -21.75 4.42 42.69
C SER A 314 -21.58 5.77 42.00
N THR A 315 -22.38 6.02 40.95
CA THR A 315 -22.40 7.28 40.17
C THR A 315 -22.84 8.51 40.97
N SER A 316 -23.32 8.36 42.20
CA SER A 316 -23.67 9.47 43.10
C SER A 316 -22.56 9.87 44.09
N ILE A 317 -21.51 9.05 44.29
CA ILE A 317 -20.48 9.25 45.32
C ILE A 317 -19.08 9.47 44.72
N GLY A 318 -18.88 9.10 43.45
CA GLY A 318 -17.66 9.45 42.67
C GLY A 318 -16.47 8.50 42.82
N HIS A 319 -16.51 7.57 43.78
CA HIS A 319 -15.52 6.50 43.93
C HIS A 319 -16.20 5.17 44.28
N ASP A 320 -16.15 4.20 43.35
CA ASP A 320 -16.89 2.94 43.43
C ASP A 320 -16.42 2.03 44.59
N TRP A 321 -15.11 2.01 44.87
CA TRP A 321 -14.52 1.22 45.96
C TRP A 321 -14.88 1.79 47.35
N GLU A 322 -14.92 3.12 47.49
CA GLU A 322 -15.34 3.75 48.74
C GLU A 322 -16.81 3.45 49.07
N ALA A 323 -17.67 3.30 48.05
CA ALA A 323 -19.07 2.95 48.27
C ALA A 323 -19.21 1.53 48.85
N ALA A 324 -18.43 0.56 48.38
CA ALA A 324 -18.44 -0.81 48.92
C ALA A 324 -18.00 -0.86 50.39
N LEU A 325 -16.93 -0.12 50.73
CA LEU A 325 -16.44 0.01 52.11
C LEU A 325 -17.42 0.76 53.02
N LYS A 326 -17.99 1.89 52.56
CA LYS A 326 -18.95 2.70 53.34
C LYS A 326 -20.30 2.01 53.55
N LEU A 327 -20.69 1.09 52.66
CA LEU A 327 -21.89 0.26 52.81
C LEU A 327 -21.64 -1.00 53.66
N GLY A 328 -20.40 -1.27 54.08
CA GLY A 328 -20.05 -2.42 54.93
C GLY A 328 -20.20 -3.78 54.24
N VAL A 329 -20.16 -3.81 52.90
CA VAL A 329 -20.40 -5.04 52.10
C VAL A 329 -19.14 -5.89 51.98
N LEU A 330 -17.96 -5.26 52.03
CA LEU A 330 -16.64 -5.88 51.94
C LEU A 330 -15.67 -5.10 52.84
N THR A 331 -14.67 -5.78 53.39
CA THR A 331 -13.46 -5.13 53.95
C THR A 331 -12.45 -4.80 52.83
N SER A 332 -11.45 -3.97 53.14
CA SER A 332 -10.40 -3.62 52.16
C SER A 332 -9.61 -4.85 51.71
N GLU A 333 -9.26 -5.74 52.65
CA GLU A 333 -8.49 -6.96 52.37
C GLU A 333 -9.28 -7.95 51.49
N GLU A 334 -10.60 -8.07 51.70
CA GLU A 334 -11.48 -8.86 50.83
C GLU A 334 -11.60 -8.24 49.43
N PHE A 335 -11.72 -6.91 49.32
CA PHE A 335 -11.78 -6.23 48.03
C PHE A 335 -10.49 -6.45 47.22
N ASP A 336 -9.32 -6.25 47.83
CA ASP A 336 -8.02 -6.45 47.18
C ASP A 336 -7.76 -7.93 46.79
N THR A 337 -8.39 -8.88 47.51
CA THR A 337 -8.33 -10.31 47.18
C THR A 337 -9.26 -10.70 46.01
N LEU A 338 -10.42 -10.05 45.90
CA LEU A 338 -11.46 -10.37 44.93
C LEU A 338 -11.31 -9.62 43.60
N VAL A 339 -10.87 -8.36 43.62
CA VAL A 339 -10.81 -7.47 42.45
C VAL A 339 -9.37 -7.34 41.96
N VAL A 340 -8.88 -8.41 41.33
CA VAL A 340 -7.51 -8.49 40.78
C VAL A 340 -7.56 -8.37 39.24
N PRO A 341 -7.23 -7.20 38.65
CA PRO A 341 -7.40 -6.96 37.20
C PRO A 341 -6.65 -7.96 36.32
N GLU A 342 -5.51 -8.47 36.77
CA GLU A 342 -4.67 -9.47 36.09
C GLU A 342 -5.38 -10.83 35.94
N LYS A 343 -6.40 -11.12 36.75
CA LYS A 343 -7.25 -12.32 36.64
C LYS A 343 -8.48 -12.10 35.75
N MET A 344 -8.71 -10.87 35.25
CA MET A 344 -9.91 -10.50 34.48
C MET A 344 -9.66 -10.32 32.98
N ILE A 345 -8.47 -10.69 32.48
CA ILE A 345 -7.99 -10.46 31.10
C ILE A 345 -7.95 -11.72 30.22
N GLY A 346 -8.60 -12.80 30.66
CA GLY A 346 -8.68 -14.09 29.96
C GLY A 346 -9.81 -14.97 30.50
N PRO A 347 -10.09 -16.13 29.88
CA PRO A 347 -11.02 -17.12 30.42
C PRO A 347 -10.49 -17.70 31.75
N SER A 348 -11.40 -18.03 32.66
CA SER A 348 -11.12 -18.82 33.85
C SER A 348 -11.24 -20.32 33.55
N ASP A 349 -10.36 -21.13 34.14
CA ASP A 349 -10.50 -22.58 34.25
C ASP A 349 -11.67 -22.98 35.19
#